data_AF-A0A0G1A1H9-F1
#
_entry.id   AF-A0A0G1A1H9-F1
#
_cell.length_a   1.000
_cell.length_b   1.000
_cell.length_c   1.000
_cell.angle_alpha   90.00
_cell.angle_beta   90.00
_cell.angle_gamma   90.00
#
_symmetry.space_group_name_H-M   'P 1'
#
loop_
_entity.id
_entity.type
_entity.pdbx_description
1 polymer ?
#
loop_
_entity_poly.entity_id
_entity_poly.type
_entity_poly.pdbx_seq_one_letter_code
_entity_poly.pdbx_strand_id
1 'polypeptide(L)'
;MVSSVLQLIKVKNIKDDVFVMDNNALRAVLAVPGINFSLLTDTEKEIVISQFKELLDGLDFPLQFLIVSRFANTENYINVLRVKLGDETEPLIRLQLEDYIKFIREYTETHKVMKKIFYVVVPYEPSVIQTGSFLSKKQTQKNEAYFQQLEQLETRVIYISEKLSGIGLQPIRLNNGELTQLLFEMYNPSIRWGSAPIELFEELMQKIQ
;
A
#
# COMPACT_ATOMS: atom_id res chain seq x y z
N MET A 1 31.48 11.25 4.84
CA MET A 1 30.92 10.26 3.89
C MET A 1 29.42 10.45 3.89
N VAL A 2 28.83 10.86 2.76
CA VAL A 2 27.38 11.01 2.65
C VAL A 2 26.79 9.60 2.71
N SER A 3 26.21 9.25 3.85
CA SER A 3 25.43 8.03 4.03
C SER A 3 24.36 7.98 2.93
N SER A 4 24.36 6.90 2.14
CA SER A 4 23.35 6.66 1.11
C SER A 4 21.96 6.79 1.73
N VAL A 5 21.02 7.43 1.03
CA VAL A 5 19.63 7.65 1.49
C VAL A 5 18.97 6.33 1.93
N LEU A 6 19.40 5.20 1.36
CA LEU A 6 18.98 3.86 1.79
C LEU A 6 19.26 3.55 3.27
N GLN A 7 20.34 4.08 3.87
CA GLN A 7 20.67 3.82 5.29
C GLN A 7 19.73 4.54 6.27
N LEU A 8 18.95 5.52 5.81
CA LEU A 8 17.88 6.14 6.61
C LEU A 8 16.61 5.30 6.60
N ILE A 9 16.47 4.39 5.63
CA ILE A 9 15.34 3.48 5.50
C ILE A 9 15.60 2.30 6.43
N LYS A 10 14.88 2.21 7.54
CA LYS A 10 15.01 1.11 8.53
C LYS A 10 14.48 -0.24 8.05
N VAL A 11 14.31 -0.40 6.74
CA VAL A 11 13.80 -1.62 6.09
C VAL A 11 15.01 -2.41 5.63
N LYS A 12 15.20 -3.57 6.24
CA LYS A 12 16.30 -4.48 5.97
C LYS A 12 16.05 -5.30 4.71
N ASN A 13 14.82 -5.80 4.54
CA ASN A 13 14.43 -6.61 3.40
C ASN A 13 12.91 -6.61 3.21
N ILE A 14 12.45 -6.95 2.01
CA ILE A 14 11.06 -7.22 1.67
C ILE A 14 10.99 -8.69 1.24
N LYS A 15 10.29 -9.51 2.03
CA LYS A 15 10.10 -10.93 1.73
C LYS A 15 8.79 -11.41 2.33
N ASP A 16 8.21 -12.47 1.76
CA ASP A 16 6.94 -13.06 2.24
C ASP A 16 5.80 -12.03 2.39
N ASP A 17 5.77 -11.03 1.50
CA ASP A 17 4.79 -9.94 1.47
C ASP A 17 4.77 -9.10 2.76
N VAL A 18 5.94 -8.96 3.41
CA VAL A 18 6.14 -8.15 4.61
C VAL A 18 7.44 -7.33 4.54
N PHE A 19 7.43 -6.15 5.15
CA PHE A 19 8.67 -5.43 5.45
C PHE A 19 9.35 -6.07 6.66
N VAL A 20 10.60 -6.47 6.48
CA VAL A 20 11.49 -6.87 7.57
C VAL A 20 12.33 -5.67 7.94
N MET A 21 12.16 -5.19 9.16
CA MET A 21 12.89 -4.05 9.71
C MET A 21 14.28 -4.47 10.21
N ASP A 22 15.19 -3.52 10.41
CA ASP A 22 16.55 -3.79 10.91
C ASP A 22 16.58 -4.51 12.27
N ASN A 23 15.59 -4.23 13.12
CA ASN A 23 15.38 -4.88 14.42
C ASN A 23 14.68 -6.26 14.32
N ASN A 24 14.51 -6.81 13.12
CA ASN A 24 13.69 -7.99 12.80
C ASN A 24 12.20 -7.84 13.14
N ALA A 25 11.70 -6.62 13.33
CA ALA A 25 10.26 -6.40 13.36
C ALA A 25 9.67 -6.61 11.97
N LEU A 26 8.44 -7.11 11.93
CA LEU A 26 7.71 -7.36 10.70
C LEU A 26 6.59 -6.33 10.56
N ARG A 27 6.32 -5.90 9.32
CA ARG A 27 5.17 -5.05 8.98
C ARG A 27 4.46 -5.62 7.76
N ALA A 28 3.19 -5.94 7.91
CA ALA A 28 2.31 -6.16 6.77
C ALA A 28 1.62 -4.85 6.40
N VAL A 29 1.35 -4.63 5.12
CA VAL A 29 0.61 -3.46 4.63
C VAL A 29 -0.62 -3.90 3.87
N LEU A 30 -1.76 -3.35 4.24
CA LEU A 30 -3.05 -3.54 3.60
C LEU A 30 -3.43 -2.23 2.89
N ALA A 31 -3.70 -2.30 1.59
CA ALA A 31 -4.40 -1.24 0.87
C ALA A 31 -5.89 -1.35 1.16
N VAL A 32 -6.52 -0.24 1.54
CA VAL A 32 -7.94 -0.23 1.92
C VAL A 32 -8.68 0.79 1.05
N PRO A 33 -9.84 0.43 0.47
CA PRO A 33 -10.66 1.40 -0.24
C PRO A 33 -11.24 2.41 0.75
N GLY A 34 -11.40 3.66 0.30
CA GLY A 34 -12.17 4.64 1.07
C GLY A 34 -13.67 4.44 0.85
N ILE A 35 -14.48 4.85 1.84
CA ILE A 35 -15.94 4.94 1.72
C ILE A 35 -16.40 6.39 1.74
N ASN A 36 -17.46 6.70 0.99
CA ASN A 36 -18.07 8.02 0.98
C ASN A 36 -19.03 8.15 2.18
N PHE A 37 -18.47 8.31 3.38
CA PHE A 37 -19.22 8.36 4.63
C PHE A 37 -20.37 9.39 4.64
N SER A 38 -20.18 10.54 3.97
CA SER A 38 -21.20 11.59 3.88
C SER A 38 -22.44 11.20 3.06
N LEU A 39 -22.32 10.22 2.17
CA LEU A 39 -23.43 9.75 1.33
C LEU A 39 -24.25 8.63 2.00
N LEU A 40 -23.77 8.12 3.13
CA LEU A 40 -24.49 7.10 3.90
C LEU A 40 -25.70 7.71 4.62
N THR A 41 -26.73 6.90 4.80
CA THR A 41 -27.84 7.21 5.71
C THR A 41 -27.37 7.25 7.15
N ASP A 42 -28.14 7.90 8.04
CA ASP A 42 -27.71 8.04 9.44
C ASP A 42 -27.62 6.68 10.16
N THR A 43 -28.49 5.73 9.83
CA THR A 43 -28.41 4.35 10.32
C THR A 43 -27.15 3.64 9.84
N GLU A 44 -26.76 3.80 8.58
CA GLU A 44 -25.52 3.20 8.05
C GLU A 44 -24.28 3.84 8.69
N LYS A 45 -24.30 5.16 8.92
CA LYS A 45 -23.22 5.85 9.64
C LYS A 45 -23.04 5.30 11.05
N GLU A 46 -24.14 5.09 11.79
CA GLU A 46 -24.10 4.50 13.14
C GLU A 46 -23.52 3.09 13.12
N ILE A 47 -23.89 2.26 12.15
CA ILE A 47 -23.33 0.91 11.97
C ILE A 47 -21.82 0.98 11.74
N VAL A 48 -21.38 1.82 10.79
CA VAL A 48 -19.94 1.99 10.48
C VAL A 48 -19.17 2.47 11.70
N ILE A 49 -19.70 3.44 12.46
CA ILE A 49 -19.07 3.95 13.68
C ILE A 49 -18.98 2.85 14.74
N SER A 50 -20.05 2.08 14.94
CA SER A 50 -20.07 0.99 15.92
C SER A 50 -19.05 -0.09 15.59
N GLN A 51 -18.97 -0.52 14.33
CA GLN A 51 -18.01 -1.52 13.88
C GLN A 51 -16.57 -1.01 13.94
N PHE A 52 -16.33 0.27 13.63
CA PHE A 52 -15.02 0.88 13.80
C PHE A 52 -14.60 0.96 15.27
N LYS A 53 -15.55 1.23 16.18
CA LYS A 53 -15.30 1.15 17.62
C LYS A 53 -14.92 -0.27 18.05
N GLU A 54 -15.65 -1.29 17.60
CA GLU A 54 -15.33 -2.69 17.89
C GLU A 54 -13.94 -3.10 17.38
N LEU A 55 -13.52 -2.58 16.22
CA LEU A 55 -12.15 -2.75 15.73
C LEU A 55 -11.15 -2.18 16.74
N LEU A 56 -11.33 -0.93 17.17
CA LEU A 56 -10.41 -0.26 18.09
C LEU A 56 -10.36 -0.93 19.48
N ASP A 57 -11.52 -1.31 20.02
CA ASP A 57 -11.63 -1.96 21.32
C ASP A 57 -10.96 -3.35 21.32
N GLY A 58 -10.84 -3.98 20.16
CA GLY A 58 -10.19 -5.28 19.99
C GLY A 58 -8.69 -5.26 19.70
N LEU A 59 -8.06 -4.09 19.61
CA LEU A 59 -6.62 -3.98 19.33
C LEU A 59 -5.78 -4.18 20.59
N ASP A 60 -4.91 -5.19 20.58
CA ASP A 60 -3.87 -5.44 21.59
C ASP A 60 -2.46 -5.01 21.10
N PHE A 61 -2.35 -4.44 19.90
CA PHE A 61 -1.12 -3.93 19.30
C PHE A 61 -1.35 -2.59 18.59
N PRO A 62 -0.30 -1.77 18.40
CA PRO A 62 -0.44 -0.49 17.70
C PRO A 62 -0.80 -0.73 16.23
N LEU A 63 -1.84 -0.06 15.73
CA LEU A 63 -2.19 -0.07 14.31
C LEU A 63 -1.84 1.29 13.71
N GLN A 64 -1.22 1.30 12.52
CA GLN A 64 -0.87 2.55 11.84
C GLN A 64 -1.74 2.74 10.60
N PHE A 65 -2.43 3.87 10.54
CA PHE A 65 -3.12 4.34 9.34
C PHE A 65 -2.22 5.31 8.57
N LEU A 66 -1.91 4.98 7.32
CA LEU A 66 -1.13 5.81 6.43
C LEU A 66 -2.02 6.31 5.29
N ILE A 67 -2.17 7.63 5.19
CA ILE A 67 -2.99 8.28 4.18
C ILE A 67 -2.07 9.07 3.25
N VAL A 68 -2.06 8.70 1.98
CA VAL A 68 -1.19 9.29 0.97
C VAL A 68 -2.05 10.07 -0.02
N SER A 69 -1.75 11.36 -0.17
CA SER A 69 -2.39 12.21 -1.19
C SER A 69 -1.47 12.37 -2.39
N ARG A 70 -2.00 12.12 -3.60
CA ARG A 70 -1.26 12.20 -4.86
C ARG A 70 -2.12 12.81 -5.95
N PHE A 71 -1.49 13.44 -6.94
CA PHE A 71 -2.20 13.88 -8.13
C PHE A 71 -2.79 12.67 -8.87
N ALA A 72 -4.04 12.80 -9.29
CA ALA A 72 -4.69 11.79 -10.10
C ALA A 72 -3.94 11.64 -11.43
N ASN A 73 -3.49 10.43 -11.74
CA ASN A 73 -2.90 10.12 -13.03
C ASN A 73 -4.02 9.81 -14.03
N THR A 74 -4.38 10.78 -14.86
CA THR A 74 -5.39 10.62 -15.91
C THR A 74 -4.83 10.08 -17.22
N GLU A 75 -3.51 9.93 -17.35
CA GLU A 75 -2.87 9.52 -18.62
C GLU A 75 -3.29 8.11 -19.05
N ASN A 76 -3.45 7.18 -18.10
CA ASN A 76 -3.94 5.83 -18.42
C ASN A 76 -5.35 5.86 -19.02
N TYR A 77 -6.24 6.68 -18.46
CA TYR A 77 -7.59 6.83 -18.99
C TYR A 77 -7.60 7.53 -20.35
N ILE A 78 -6.77 8.57 -20.52
CA ILE A 78 -6.57 9.25 -21.80
C ILE A 78 -6.07 8.26 -22.86
N ASN A 79 -5.15 7.36 -22.51
CA ASN A 79 -4.65 6.34 -23.44
C ASN A 79 -5.75 5.37 -23.87
N VAL A 80 -6.64 4.94 -22.96
CA VAL A 80 -7.82 4.14 -23.32
C VAL A 80 -8.72 4.90 -24.29
N LEU A 81 -8.94 6.20 -24.06
CA LEU A 81 -9.72 7.03 -24.97
C LEU A 81 -9.05 7.20 -26.34
N ARG A 82 -7.71 7.32 -26.39
CA ARG A 82 -6.94 7.39 -27.64
C ARG A 82 -7.03 6.11 -28.46
N VAL A 83 -7.00 4.95 -27.80
CA VAL A 83 -7.20 3.66 -28.50
C VAL A 83 -8.59 3.62 -29.13
N LYS A 84 -9.63 3.96 -28.36
CA LYS A 84 -11.01 4.05 -28.88
C LYS A 84 -11.16 5.06 -30.01
N LEU A 85 -10.45 6.19 -29.94
CA LEU A 85 -10.43 7.20 -30.99
C LEU A 85 -9.87 6.65 -32.31
N GLY A 86 -8.87 5.78 -32.24
CA GLY A 86 -8.28 5.11 -33.41
C GLY A 86 -9.20 4.07 -34.05
N ASP A 87 -10.03 3.40 -33.24
CA ASP A 87 -11.00 2.39 -33.70
C ASP A 87 -12.31 3.00 -34.21
N GLU A 88 -12.62 4.25 -33.84
CA GLU A 88 -13.87 4.91 -34.20
C GLU A 88 -13.91 5.31 -35.68
N THR A 89 -15.02 5.00 -36.34
CA THR A 89 -15.20 5.27 -37.78
C THR A 89 -16.05 6.51 -38.02
N GLU A 90 -16.96 6.84 -37.10
CA GLU A 90 -17.91 7.93 -37.24
C GLU A 90 -17.23 9.29 -36.91
N PRO A 91 -17.26 10.29 -37.83
CA PRO A 91 -16.53 11.55 -37.66
C PRO A 91 -16.98 12.42 -36.48
N LEU A 92 -18.28 12.45 -36.16
CA LEU A 92 -18.81 13.28 -35.07
C LEU A 92 -18.36 12.76 -33.70
N ILE A 93 -18.40 11.45 -33.49
CA ILE A 93 -17.93 10.77 -32.27
C ILE A 93 -16.43 10.97 -32.12
N ARG A 94 -15.66 10.91 -33.21
CA ARG A 94 -14.22 11.20 -33.19
C ARG A 94 -13.93 12.60 -32.67
N LEU A 95 -14.63 13.61 -33.21
CA LEU A 95 -14.48 15.00 -32.75
C LEU A 95 -14.84 15.15 -31.26
N GLN A 96 -15.94 14.51 -30.82
CA GLN A 96 -16.37 14.57 -29.42
C GLN A 96 -15.36 13.90 -28.46
N LEU A 97 -14.73 12.80 -28.88
CA LEU A 97 -13.68 12.13 -28.11
C LEU A 97 -12.42 13.00 -28.02
N GLU A 98 -12.02 13.68 -29.09
CA GLU A 98 -10.88 14.61 -29.08
C GLU A 98 -11.11 15.78 -28.12
N ASP A 99 -12.29 16.42 -28.19
CA ASP A 99 -12.67 17.51 -27.30
C ASP A 99 -12.72 17.05 -25.84
N TYR A 100 -13.22 15.84 -25.58
CA TYR A 100 -13.28 15.27 -24.24
C TYR A 100 -11.88 14.98 -23.68
N ILE A 101 -10.96 14.42 -24.49
CA ILE A 101 -9.56 14.20 -24.09
C ILE A 101 -8.90 15.54 -23.74
N LYS A 102 -9.09 16.56 -24.57
CA LYS A 102 -8.55 17.91 -24.34
C LYS A 102 -9.10 18.52 -23.06
N PHE A 103 -10.41 18.45 -22.87
CA PHE A 103 -11.09 18.92 -21.67
C PHE A 103 -10.53 18.25 -20.40
N ILE A 104 -10.39 16.92 -20.39
CA ILE A 104 -9.86 16.21 -19.20
C ILE A 104 -8.44 16.66 -18.88
N ARG A 105 -7.58 16.81 -19.89
CA ARG A 105 -6.20 17.24 -19.69
C ARG A 105 -6.14 18.64 -19.08
N GLU A 106 -6.83 19.60 -19.69
CA GLU A 106 -6.90 20.98 -19.19
C GLU A 106 -7.52 21.06 -17.79
N TYR A 107 -8.60 20.32 -17.56
CA TYR A 107 -9.28 20.29 -16.28
C TYR A 107 -8.38 19.72 -15.17
N THR A 108 -7.70 18.61 -15.44
CA THR A 108 -6.82 17.94 -14.45
C THR A 108 -5.60 18.80 -14.11
N GLU A 109 -5.01 19.45 -15.11
CA GLU A 109 -3.88 20.37 -14.91
C GLU A 109 -4.27 21.61 -14.11
N THR A 110 -5.43 22.18 -14.41
CA THR A 110 -5.92 23.40 -13.75
C THR A 110 -6.38 23.13 -12.31
N HIS A 111 -7.17 22.08 -12.09
CA HIS A 111 -7.82 21.82 -10.81
C HIS A 111 -6.99 20.94 -9.87
N LYS A 112 -5.81 20.45 -10.31
CA LYS A 112 -4.89 19.69 -9.46
C LYS A 112 -5.59 18.57 -8.70
N VAL A 113 -6.39 17.78 -9.43
CA VAL A 113 -7.26 16.74 -8.84
C VAL A 113 -6.39 15.76 -8.04
N MET A 114 -6.66 15.66 -6.73
CA MET A 114 -5.94 14.77 -5.82
C MET A 114 -6.74 13.50 -5.56
N LYS A 115 -6.05 12.37 -5.58
CA LYS A 115 -6.56 11.09 -5.07
C LYS A 115 -5.93 10.81 -3.71
N LYS A 116 -6.75 10.35 -2.77
CA LYS A 116 -6.29 9.80 -1.49
C LYS A 116 -6.19 8.28 -1.58
N ILE A 117 -5.12 7.74 -1.03
CA ILE A 117 -4.82 6.32 -0.99
C ILE A 117 -4.62 5.96 0.47
N PHE A 118 -5.29 4.91 0.92
CA PHE A 118 -5.34 4.53 2.32
C PHE A 118 -4.63 3.20 2.52
N TYR A 119 -3.74 3.17 3.48
CA TYR A 119 -3.01 2.00 3.90
C TYR A 119 -3.18 1.78 5.40
N VAL A 120 -3.25 0.50 5.77
CA VAL A 120 -3.22 0.05 7.16
C VAL A 120 -1.97 -0.80 7.32
N VAL A 121 -1.08 -0.39 8.21
CA VAL A 121 0.17 -1.09 8.50
C VAL A 121 -0.02 -1.85 9.81
N VAL A 122 0.12 -3.18 9.73
CA VAL A 122 -0.02 -4.10 10.85
C VAL A 122 1.38 -4.50 11.33
N PRO A 123 1.79 -4.13 12.55
CA PRO A 123 3.10 -4.46 13.06
C PRO A 123 3.12 -5.74 13.88
N TYR A 124 4.27 -6.39 13.82
CA TYR A 124 4.68 -7.42 14.75
C TYR A 124 6.09 -7.10 15.26
N GLU A 125 6.23 -7.01 16.59
CA GLU A 125 7.53 -6.85 17.24
C GLU A 125 8.02 -8.21 17.74
N PRO A 126 9.27 -8.60 17.48
CA PRO A 126 9.83 -9.79 18.08
C PRO A 126 9.88 -9.62 19.60
N SER A 127 9.31 -10.57 20.33
CA SER A 127 9.53 -10.65 21.77
C SER A 127 11.02 -10.80 22.03
N VAL A 128 11.61 -9.83 22.75
CA VAL A 128 13.02 -9.90 23.16
C VAL A 128 13.11 -10.97 24.24
N ILE A 129 13.17 -12.23 23.83
CA ILE A 129 13.55 -13.31 24.74
C ILE A 129 15.04 -13.07 25.03
N GLN A 130 15.34 -12.50 26.19
CA GLN A 130 16.70 -12.47 26.76
C GLN A 130 17.12 -13.92 27.02
N THR A 131 17.54 -14.62 25.97
CA THR A 131 18.06 -15.97 26.07
C THR A 131 19.51 -15.86 26.54
N GLY A 132 19.72 -16.15 27.81
CA GLY A 132 21.04 -16.36 28.37
C GLY A 132 21.85 -17.36 27.55
N SER A 133 23.02 -16.91 27.10
CA SER A 133 24.24 -17.67 26.90
C SER A 133 24.14 -19.15 26.50
N PHE A 134 23.76 -19.49 25.26
CA PHE A 134 24.16 -20.76 24.64
C PHE A 134 24.47 -20.63 23.14
N LEU A 135 25.77 -20.61 22.83
CA LEU A 135 26.35 -20.65 21.48
C LEU A 135 26.46 -22.09 20.97
N SER A 136 25.52 -22.55 20.12
CA SER A 136 25.76 -23.50 19.01
C SER A 136 24.44 -24.05 18.45
N LYS A 137 23.81 -23.32 17.52
CA LYS A 137 22.83 -23.78 16.47
C LYS A 137 22.17 -22.58 15.76
N LYS A 138 22.98 -21.57 15.39
CA LYS A 138 22.51 -20.19 15.10
C LYS A 138 21.73 -19.98 13.80
N GLN A 139 21.75 -20.91 12.83
CA GLN A 139 21.15 -20.68 11.51
C GLN A 139 19.76 -21.32 11.36
N THR A 140 19.59 -22.57 11.81
CA THR A 140 18.30 -23.28 11.75
C THR A 140 17.26 -22.67 12.70
N GLN A 141 17.66 -22.32 13.93
CA GLN A 141 16.77 -21.67 14.92
C GLN A 141 16.30 -20.27 14.50
N LYS A 142 17.09 -19.55 13.69
CA LYS A 142 16.71 -18.22 13.20
C LYS A 142 15.58 -18.28 12.18
N ASN A 143 15.58 -19.29 11.33
CA ASN A 143 14.52 -19.47 10.34
C ASN A 143 13.22 -19.89 11.01
N GLU A 144 13.28 -20.85 11.95
CA GLU A 144 12.11 -21.28 12.74
C GLU A 144 11.48 -20.11 13.51
N ALA A 145 12.29 -19.29 14.18
CA ALA A 145 11.79 -18.11 14.88
C ALA A 145 11.12 -17.11 13.92
N TYR A 146 11.70 -16.88 12.73
CA TYR A 146 11.08 -16.01 11.73
C TYR A 146 9.71 -16.53 11.25
N PHE A 147 9.59 -17.84 10.99
CA PHE A 147 8.31 -18.43 10.58
C PHE A 147 7.23 -18.28 11.66
N GLN A 148 7.58 -18.46 12.94
CA GLN A 148 6.65 -18.23 14.05
C GLN A 148 6.20 -16.77 14.13
N GLN A 149 7.11 -15.81 13.91
CA GLN A 149 6.77 -14.38 13.88
C GLN A 149 5.84 -14.05 12.72
N LEU A 150 6.09 -14.65 11.55
CA LEU A 150 5.25 -14.50 10.37
C LEU A 150 3.84 -15.03 10.65
N GLU A 151 3.70 -16.24 11.20
CA GLU A 151 2.40 -16.84 11.55
C GLU A 151 1.59 -15.99 12.53
N GLN A 152 2.24 -15.39 13.53
CA GLN A 152 1.59 -14.47 14.45
C GLN A 152 1.16 -13.17 13.75
N LEU A 153 1.98 -12.64 12.84
CA LEU A 153 1.61 -11.49 12.03
C LEU A 153 0.43 -11.83 11.10
N GLU A 154 0.41 -13.01 10.47
CA GLU A 154 -0.70 -13.48 9.64
C GLU A 154 -2.01 -13.49 10.42
N THR A 155 -1.98 -14.00 11.65
CA THR A 155 -3.16 -14.02 12.52
C THR A 155 -3.69 -12.60 12.77
N ARG A 156 -2.80 -11.63 13.01
CA ARG A 156 -3.18 -10.21 13.17
C ARG A 156 -3.74 -9.63 11.86
N VAL A 157 -3.12 -9.94 10.73
CA VAL A 157 -3.56 -9.47 9.41
C VAL A 157 -4.96 -9.99 9.09
N ILE A 158 -5.24 -11.28 9.33
CA ILE A 158 -6.55 -11.89 9.14
C ILE A 158 -7.58 -11.18 10.02
N TYR A 159 -7.29 -11.02 11.33
CA TYR A 159 -8.18 -10.33 12.25
C TYR A 159 -8.53 -8.91 11.78
N ILE A 160 -7.53 -8.10 11.42
CA ILE A 160 -7.74 -6.75 10.90
C ILE A 160 -8.53 -6.79 9.60
N SER A 161 -8.25 -7.76 8.72
CA SER A 161 -8.93 -7.86 7.43
C SER A 161 -10.41 -8.17 7.58
N GLU A 162 -10.76 -9.09 8.49
CA GLU A 162 -12.15 -9.43 8.81
C GLU A 162 -12.89 -8.25 9.43
N LYS A 163 -12.26 -7.54 10.39
CA LYS A 163 -12.87 -6.37 11.02
C LYS A 163 -13.09 -5.22 10.03
N LEU A 164 -12.14 -4.94 9.15
CA LEU A 164 -12.30 -3.95 8.08
C LEU A 164 -13.40 -4.37 7.09
N SER A 165 -13.45 -5.66 6.73
CA SER A 165 -14.49 -6.20 5.86
C SER A 165 -15.88 -6.08 6.47
N GLY A 166 -16.00 -6.26 7.78
CA GLY A 166 -17.23 -6.03 8.53
C GLY A 166 -17.74 -4.58 8.41
N ILE A 167 -16.83 -3.61 8.36
CA ILE A 167 -17.12 -2.17 8.14
C ILE A 167 -17.55 -1.89 6.68
N GLY A 168 -17.42 -2.86 5.79
CA GLY A 168 -17.65 -2.70 4.34
C GLY A 168 -16.40 -2.23 3.58
N LEU A 169 -15.23 -2.24 4.23
CA LEU A 169 -13.95 -1.95 3.60
C LEU A 169 -13.30 -3.26 3.18
N GLN A 170 -12.98 -3.46 1.90
CA GLN A 170 -12.34 -4.69 1.42
C GLN A 170 -10.82 -4.49 1.34
N PRO A 171 -10.04 -4.87 2.37
CA PRO A 171 -8.60 -4.69 2.35
C PRO A 171 -7.93 -5.68 1.40
N ILE A 172 -6.88 -5.21 0.74
CA ILE A 172 -6.02 -6.01 -0.14
C ILE A 172 -4.62 -5.97 0.45
N ARG A 173 -4.03 -7.14 0.69
CA ARG A 173 -2.63 -7.23 1.13
C ARG A 173 -1.69 -6.91 -0.03
N LEU A 174 -0.70 -6.06 0.23
CA LEU A 174 0.32 -5.74 -0.75
C LEU A 174 1.34 -6.87 -0.89
N ASN A 175 1.69 -7.21 -2.12
CA ASN A 175 2.76 -8.16 -2.43
C ASN A 175 4.16 -7.50 -2.35
N ASN A 176 5.22 -8.30 -2.41
CA ASN A 176 6.60 -7.79 -2.39
C ASN A 176 6.89 -6.69 -3.44
N GLY A 177 6.33 -6.81 -4.65
CA GLY A 177 6.48 -5.81 -5.72
C GLY A 177 5.78 -4.50 -5.37
N GLU A 178 4.54 -4.57 -4.90
CA GLU A 178 3.74 -3.43 -4.48
C GLU A 178 4.30 -2.74 -3.24
N LEU A 179 4.87 -3.50 -2.29
CA LEU A 179 5.58 -2.97 -1.12
C LEU A 179 6.83 -2.18 -1.54
N THR A 180 7.57 -2.72 -2.51
CA THR A 180 8.75 -2.05 -3.08
C THR A 180 8.35 -0.77 -3.80
N GLN A 181 7.30 -0.82 -4.61
CA GLN A 181 6.73 0.35 -5.28
C GLN A 181 6.27 1.41 -4.27
N LEU A 182 5.53 0.99 -3.24
CA LEU A 182 5.07 1.88 -2.17
C LEU A 182 6.26 2.59 -1.51
N LEU A 183 7.31 1.84 -1.17
CA LEU A 183 8.51 2.40 -0.57
C LEU A 183 9.12 3.46 -1.49
N PHE A 184 9.31 3.13 -2.77
CA PHE A 184 9.87 4.06 -3.75
C PHE A 184 9.01 5.32 -3.93
N GLU A 185 7.70 5.19 -4.06
CA GLU A 185 6.76 6.31 -4.24
C GLU A 185 6.64 7.19 -2.99
N MET A 186 6.96 6.64 -1.81
CA MET A 186 7.02 7.41 -0.56
C MET A 186 8.30 8.24 -0.46
N TYR A 187 9.43 7.73 -0.95
CA TYR A 187 10.70 8.48 -0.98
C TYR A 187 10.84 9.41 -2.20
N ASN A 188 10.05 9.21 -3.25
CA ASN A 188 10.08 10.00 -4.48
C ASN A 188 8.71 10.68 -4.75
N PRO A 189 8.32 11.67 -3.93
CA PRO A 189 6.99 12.29 -4.00
C PRO A 189 6.73 13.12 -5.27
N SER A 190 7.78 13.47 -6.02
CA SER A 190 7.67 14.20 -7.29
C SER A 190 7.19 13.33 -8.46
N ILE A 191 7.25 12.01 -8.32
CA ILE A 191 6.82 11.06 -9.36
C ILE A 191 5.29 10.91 -9.27
N ARG A 192 4.62 10.89 -10.44
CA ARG A 192 3.19 10.62 -10.51
C ARG A 192 2.91 9.21 -9.98
N TRP A 193 1.90 9.07 -9.13
CA TRP A 193 1.53 7.77 -8.55
C TRP A 193 1.28 6.71 -9.63
N GLY A 194 1.80 5.50 -9.44
CA GLY A 194 1.68 4.40 -10.41
C GLY A 194 2.58 4.55 -11.64
N SER A 195 3.57 5.45 -11.60
CA SER A 195 4.53 5.68 -12.71
C SER A 195 5.93 5.16 -12.39
N ALA A 196 6.07 4.32 -11.35
CA ALA A 196 7.34 3.72 -11.00
C ALA A 196 7.81 2.81 -12.18
N PRO A 197 9.00 3.02 -12.74
CA PRO A 197 9.48 2.22 -13.87
C PRO A 197 9.81 0.80 -13.38
N ILE A 198 8.90 -0.15 -13.64
CA ILE A 198 8.98 -1.56 -13.20
C ILE A 198 10.35 -2.18 -13.53
N GLU A 199 10.94 -1.84 -14.68
CA GLU A 199 12.24 -2.33 -15.17
C GLU A 199 13.45 -1.88 -14.31
N LEU A 200 13.42 -0.67 -13.74
CA LEU A 200 14.48 -0.18 -12.85
C LEU A 200 14.53 -0.99 -11.53
N PHE A 201 13.40 -1.58 -11.14
CA PHE A 201 13.29 -2.35 -9.90
C PHE A 201 13.81 -3.78 -10.04
N GLU A 202 13.69 -4.41 -11.21
CA GLU A 202 14.31 -5.73 -11.44
C GLU A 202 15.84 -5.65 -11.30
N GLU A 203 16.46 -4.58 -11.80
CA GLU A 203 17.90 -4.33 -11.63
C GLU A 203 18.30 -4.04 -10.17
N LEU A 204 17.46 -3.33 -9.41
CA LEU A 204 17.74 -3.02 -8.00
C LEU A 204 17.56 -4.25 -7.10
N MET A 205 16.57 -5.11 -7.39
CA MET A 205 16.36 -6.37 -6.67
C MET A 205 17.46 -7.39 -6.95
N GLN A 206 18.02 -7.43 -8.16
CA GLN A 206 19.21 -8.26 -8.46
C GLN A 206 20.46 -7.82 -7.71
N LYS A 207 20.59 -6.53 -7.36
CA LYS A 207 21.74 -6.01 -6.61
C LYS A 207 21.66 -6.22 -5.09
N ILE A 208 20.50 -6.65 -4.57
CA ILE A 208 20.27 -6.89 -3.14
C ILE A 208 20.39 -8.39 -2.78
N GLN A 209 20.52 -9.28 -3.77
CA GLN A 209 20.94 -10.69 -3.58
C GLN A 209 22.46 -10.82 -3.52
#